data_AF-A0A1F3KLG1-F1
#
_entry.id   AF-A0A1F3KLG1-F1
#
_cell.length_a   1.000
_cell.length_b   1.000
_cell.length_c   1.000
_cell.angle_alpha   90.00
_cell.angle_beta   90.00
_cell.angle_gamma   90.00
#
_symmetry.space_group_name_H-M   'P 1'
#
loop_
_entity.id
_entity.type
_entity.pdbx_description
1 polymer ?
#
loop_
_entity_poly.entity_id
_entity_poly.type
_entity_poly.pdbx_seq_one_letter_code
_entity_poly.pdbx_strand_id
1 'polypeptide(L)'
;MTKRFVKDHLSIQSIGRNRFWMGIFAGLFTAFLIALVFNHFREVYRYFTSMSTDLLILKDNELLFFNYFFSTLATTLGFSITIWIWMSNHTHNRRLDRMYKQLAVSNALLIFWVILMVIARFGSIPPIVLYGMAGYDNYFNLYEDYQILFILMPIVIFMQSWASVRLVYRSEKWILLSFVLCILTAFTLKVSTSVNQGRLNSIYLHRFEKDYQYIDQEMSRSKAEYGIQFDNATINMLKKWYTDSSVNQVVSIKEAFSRNAPVSLETIILQKIVIRNFKQGGWHYDRRFDEYWPYALPNEILKQIRFFAVNSNETKELFDVLAEEIDLVNASKEDNVDLSGYDDTDRRRAKAGFIYKRPLMRQLKAVKDSLLQDDKYASYVKDLPEMEGED
;
A
#
# COMPACT_ATOMS: atom_id res chain seq x y z
N MET A 1 4.39 51.77 43.84
CA MET A 1 4.29 50.33 44.19
C MET A 1 3.59 49.56 43.07
N THR A 2 4.33 48.89 42.19
CA THR A 2 3.78 47.98 41.19
C THR A 2 3.26 46.71 41.87
N LYS A 3 1.93 46.57 42.03
CA LYS A 3 1.31 45.32 42.51
C LYS A 3 1.82 44.16 41.64
N ARG A 4 2.61 43.24 42.22
CA ARG A 4 3.04 42.01 41.57
C ARG A 4 1.80 41.25 41.08
N PHE A 5 1.82 40.85 39.81
CA PHE A 5 0.77 40.01 39.24
C PHE A 5 0.77 38.65 39.93
N VAL A 6 -0.28 38.37 40.71
CA VAL A 6 -0.51 37.06 41.31
C VAL A 6 -1.51 36.32 40.42
N LYS A 7 -1.10 35.16 39.92
CA LYS A 7 -1.94 34.27 39.09
C LYS A 7 -2.99 33.58 39.95
N ASP A 8 -4.21 33.53 39.46
CA ASP A 8 -5.29 32.78 40.11
C ASP A 8 -5.07 31.27 39.94
N HIS A 9 -5.61 30.48 40.88
CA HIS A 9 -5.64 29.03 40.74
C HIS A 9 -6.71 28.63 39.73
N LEU A 10 -6.36 27.69 38.85
CA LEU A 10 -7.32 27.16 37.88
C LEU A 10 -8.46 26.45 38.61
N SER A 11 -9.69 26.91 38.40
CA SER A 11 -10.90 26.31 38.95
C SER A 11 -12.08 26.46 37.97
N ILE A 12 -13.12 25.66 38.17
CA ILE A 12 -14.35 25.75 37.37
C ILE A 12 -14.98 27.14 37.51
N GLN A 13 -14.89 27.74 38.69
CA GLN A 13 -15.42 29.09 38.95
C GLN A 13 -14.61 30.18 38.24
N SER A 14 -13.27 30.06 38.20
CA SER A 14 -12.41 31.06 37.55
C SER A 14 -12.59 31.10 36.02
N ILE A 15 -12.94 29.97 35.39
CA ILE A 15 -13.28 29.90 33.96
C ILE A 15 -14.75 30.30 33.71
N GLY A 16 -15.63 29.95 34.65
CA GLY A 16 -17.08 30.03 34.54
C GLY A 16 -17.68 28.66 34.20
N ARG A 17 -18.65 28.21 35.02
CA ARG A 17 -19.22 26.85 34.97
C ARG A 17 -19.70 26.44 33.58
N ASN A 18 -20.47 27.29 32.91
CA ASN A 18 -21.02 26.96 31.59
C ASN A 18 -19.92 26.82 30.54
N ARG A 19 -18.92 27.70 30.55
CA ARG A 19 -17.80 27.65 29.58
C ARG A 19 -16.88 26.49 29.84
N PHE A 20 -16.67 26.14 31.12
CA PHE A 20 -15.88 24.98 31.48
C PHE A 20 -16.45 23.71 30.84
N TRP A 21 -17.74 23.45 31.06
CA TRP A 21 -18.41 22.26 30.54
C TRP A 21 -18.61 22.31 29.01
N MET A 22 -18.98 23.48 28.46
CA MET A 22 -19.09 23.66 27.01
C MET A 22 -17.75 23.40 26.31
N GLY A 23 -16.64 23.84 26.91
CA GLY A 23 -15.29 23.58 26.41
C GLY A 23 -14.98 22.08 26.35
N ILE A 24 -15.26 21.36 27.45
CA ILE A 24 -15.04 19.91 27.50
C ILE A 24 -15.88 19.18 26.45
N PHE A 25 -17.18 19.51 26.37
CA PHE A 25 -18.07 18.88 25.41
C PHE A 25 -17.63 19.13 23.96
N ALA A 26 -17.34 20.39 23.60
CA ALA A 26 -16.88 20.74 22.27
C ALA A 26 -15.53 20.10 21.93
N GLY A 27 -14.61 20.01 22.89
CA GLY A 27 -13.33 19.33 22.72
C GLY A 27 -13.47 17.84 22.48
N LEU A 28 -14.30 17.14 23.27
CA LEU A 28 -14.58 15.72 23.08
C LEU A 28 -15.29 15.44 21.75
N PHE A 29 -16.28 16.25 21.40
CA PHE A 29 -16.99 16.14 20.13
C PHE A 29 -16.03 16.35 18.94
N THR A 30 -15.16 17.36 19.03
CA THR A 30 -14.15 17.63 17.99
C THR A 30 -13.14 16.49 17.90
N ALA A 31 -12.66 15.96 19.03
CA ALA A 31 -11.76 14.80 19.04
C ALA A 31 -12.39 13.57 18.39
N PHE A 32 -13.67 13.30 18.66
CA PHE A 32 -14.41 12.22 18.03
C PHE A 32 -14.51 12.40 16.51
N LEU A 33 -14.91 13.58 16.04
CA LEU A 33 -14.99 13.87 14.60
C LEU A 33 -13.63 13.75 13.90
N ILE A 34 -12.58 14.31 14.49
CA ILE A 34 -11.22 14.25 13.92
C ILE A 34 -10.72 12.79 13.87
N ALA A 35 -10.95 12.01 14.92
CA ALA A 35 -10.55 10.60 14.96
C ALA A 35 -11.29 9.78 13.88
N LEU A 36 -12.59 10.02 13.67
CA LEU A 36 -13.33 9.40 12.58
C LEU A 36 -12.76 9.79 11.21
N VAL A 37 -12.52 11.08 10.99
CA VAL A 37 -11.97 11.59 9.72
C VAL A 37 -10.60 10.98 9.45
N PHE A 38 -9.67 10.95 10.41
CA PHE A 38 -8.35 10.36 10.20
C PHE A 38 -8.40 8.88 9.84
N ASN A 39 -9.20 8.09 10.56
CA ASN A 39 -9.32 6.65 10.29
C ASN A 39 -9.96 6.37 8.92
N HIS A 40 -11.02 7.10 8.56
CA HIS A 40 -11.69 6.91 7.26
C HIS A 40 -10.84 7.43 6.11
N PHE A 41 -10.16 8.57 6.30
CA PHE A 41 -9.29 9.13 5.29
C PHE A 41 -8.13 8.18 4.98
N ARG A 42 -7.57 7.47 5.98
CA ARG A 42 -6.58 6.41 5.74
C ARG A 42 -7.11 5.30 4.84
N GLU A 43 -8.35 4.84 5.03
CA GLU A 43 -8.91 3.77 4.20
C GLU A 43 -9.26 4.25 2.78
N VAL A 44 -9.84 5.45 2.66
CA VAL A 44 -10.07 6.11 1.37
C VAL A 44 -8.76 6.26 0.61
N TYR A 45 -7.71 6.66 1.33
CA TYR A 45 -6.37 6.80 0.82
C TYR A 45 -5.81 5.47 0.29
N ARG A 46 -5.85 4.39 1.09
CA ARG A 46 -5.41 3.05 0.70
C ARG A 46 -6.14 2.54 -0.54
N TYR A 47 -7.43 2.83 -0.62
CA TYR A 47 -8.25 2.52 -1.81
C TYR A 47 -7.77 3.27 -3.05
N PHE A 48 -7.54 4.59 -2.97
CA PHE A 48 -7.04 5.36 -4.11
C PHE A 48 -5.64 4.90 -4.57
N THR A 49 -4.70 4.62 -3.66
CA THR A 49 -3.38 4.12 -4.08
C THR A 49 -3.48 2.74 -4.73
N SER A 50 -4.37 1.86 -4.25
CA SER A 50 -4.59 0.54 -4.87
C SER A 50 -5.15 0.56 -6.30
N MET A 51 -5.49 1.75 -6.82
CA MET A 51 -5.84 1.88 -8.23
C MET A 51 -4.60 1.93 -9.13
N SER A 52 -3.46 2.39 -8.61
CA SER A 52 -2.21 2.54 -9.37
C SER A 52 -1.10 1.59 -8.94
N THR A 53 -1.18 1.03 -7.73
CA THR A 53 -0.17 0.14 -7.14
C THR A 53 -0.81 -1.02 -6.40
N ASP A 54 0.01 -1.92 -5.84
CA ASP A 54 -0.47 -2.93 -4.90
C ASP A 54 -1.08 -2.29 -3.65
N LEU A 55 -2.11 -2.93 -3.08
CA LEU A 55 -2.76 -2.44 -1.87
C LEU A 55 -1.77 -2.46 -0.70
N LEU A 56 -1.61 -1.32 -0.04
CA LEU A 56 -0.85 -1.22 1.20
C LEU A 56 -1.58 -1.97 2.32
N ILE A 57 -1.21 -3.21 2.59
CA ILE A 57 -1.74 -4.01 3.70
C ILE A 57 -0.86 -3.79 4.93
N LEU A 58 -1.41 -3.08 5.92
CA LEU A 58 -0.72 -2.85 7.19
C LEU A 58 -0.74 -4.13 8.02
N LYS A 59 0.38 -4.43 8.69
CA LYS A 59 0.44 -5.50 9.68
C LYS A 59 -0.41 -5.13 10.92
N ASP A 60 -0.85 -6.11 11.69
CA ASP A 60 -1.73 -5.87 12.85
C ASP A 60 -1.13 -4.91 13.88
N ASN A 61 0.18 -5.00 14.14
CA ASN A 61 0.90 -4.11 15.03
C ASN A 61 0.96 -2.66 14.50
N GLU A 62 1.20 -2.50 13.21
CA GLU A 62 1.23 -1.21 12.53
C GLU A 62 -0.16 -0.56 12.49
N LEU A 63 -1.20 -1.34 12.20
CA LEU A 63 -2.59 -0.90 12.25
C LEU A 63 -2.98 -0.43 13.67
N LEU A 64 -2.64 -1.23 14.67
CA LEU A 64 -2.87 -0.89 16.07
C LEU A 64 -2.19 0.43 16.43
N PHE A 65 -0.92 0.59 16.04
CA PHE A 65 -0.13 1.79 16.26
C PHE A 65 -0.79 3.03 15.66
N PHE A 66 -1.14 3.01 14.37
CA PHE A 66 -1.76 4.16 13.72
C PHE A 66 -3.14 4.51 14.28
N ASN A 67 -3.93 3.52 14.70
CA ASN A 67 -5.22 3.75 15.35
C ASN A 67 -5.06 4.49 16.70
N TYR A 68 -4.04 4.12 17.49
CA TYR A 68 -3.68 4.83 18.73
C TYR A 68 -3.12 6.22 18.44
N PHE A 69 -2.25 6.37 17.44
CA PHE A 69 -1.73 7.66 17.02
C PHE A 69 -2.86 8.63 16.63
N PHE A 70 -3.78 8.23 15.75
CA PHE A 70 -4.89 9.10 15.34
C PHE A 70 -5.80 9.46 16.51
N SER A 71 -6.06 8.52 17.42
CA SER A 71 -6.92 8.76 18.58
C SER A 71 -6.27 9.68 19.61
N THR A 72 -4.97 9.51 19.89
CA THR A 72 -4.20 10.39 20.80
C THR A 72 -4.06 11.79 20.21
N LEU A 73 -3.72 11.90 18.93
CA LEU A 73 -3.62 13.16 18.22
C LEU A 73 -4.95 13.92 18.20
N ALA A 74 -6.05 13.25 17.82
CA ALA A 74 -7.38 13.82 17.82
C ALA A 74 -7.80 14.29 19.22
N THR A 75 -7.45 13.54 20.27
CA THR A 75 -7.71 13.94 21.66
C THR A 75 -6.95 15.24 22.02
N THR A 76 -5.68 15.35 21.65
CA THR A 76 -4.88 16.56 21.93
C THR A 76 -5.33 17.78 21.12
N LEU A 77 -5.82 17.58 19.90
CA LEU A 77 -6.44 18.62 19.09
C LEU A 77 -7.79 19.07 19.67
N GLY A 78 -8.63 18.12 20.10
CA GLY A 78 -9.85 18.41 20.84
C GLY A 78 -9.58 19.17 22.14
N PHE A 79 -8.49 18.84 22.84
CA PHE A 79 -8.06 19.58 24.02
C PHE A 79 -7.67 21.04 23.71
N SER A 80 -7.12 21.31 22.53
CA SER A 80 -6.85 22.68 22.07
C SER A 80 -8.15 23.49 21.92
N ILE A 81 -9.23 22.87 21.43
CA ILE A 81 -10.56 23.48 21.37
C ILE A 81 -11.14 23.74 22.77
N THR A 82 -10.94 22.82 23.71
CA THR A 82 -11.31 23.03 25.12
C THR A 82 -10.65 24.28 25.69
N ILE A 83 -9.33 24.44 25.49
CA ILE A 83 -8.58 25.61 25.96
C ILE A 83 -9.06 26.89 25.29
N TRP A 84 -9.30 26.85 23.97
CA TRP A 84 -9.82 27.99 23.23
C TRP A 84 -11.11 28.52 23.88
N ILE A 85 -12.06 27.63 24.20
CA ILE A 85 -13.31 28.01 24.87
C ILE A 85 -13.06 28.50 26.30
N TRP A 86 -12.20 27.83 27.07
CA TRP A 86 -11.88 28.24 28.44
C TRP A 86 -11.22 29.62 28.53
N MET A 87 -10.40 29.99 27.54
CA MET A 87 -9.64 31.25 27.49
C MET A 87 -10.38 32.41 26.82
N SER A 88 -11.54 32.15 26.20
CA SER A 88 -12.37 33.17 25.53
C SER A 88 -13.03 34.20 26.47
N ASN A 89 -12.71 34.19 27.77
CA ASN A 89 -13.33 35.08 28.74
C ASN A 89 -12.86 36.55 28.61
N HIS A 90 -13.81 37.47 28.49
CA HIS A 90 -13.58 38.93 28.47
C HIS A 90 -13.80 39.66 29.80
N THR A 91 -14.24 38.98 30.88
CA THR A 91 -14.71 39.63 32.11
C THR A 91 -13.62 40.12 33.08
N HIS A 92 -12.35 40.24 32.64
CA HIS A 92 -11.25 40.65 33.53
C HIS A 92 -10.82 42.10 33.29
N ASN A 93 -10.76 42.85 34.39
CA ASN A 93 -10.49 44.30 34.38
C ASN A 93 -9.01 44.67 34.12
N ARG A 94 -8.09 43.70 34.03
CA ARG A 94 -6.64 43.95 33.95
C ARG A 94 -6.06 43.66 32.56
N ARG A 95 -5.33 44.65 32.01
CA ARG A 95 -4.74 44.60 30.66
C ARG A 95 -3.84 43.39 30.41
N LEU A 96 -2.94 43.06 31.35
CA LEU A 96 -1.99 41.95 31.20
C LEU A 96 -2.68 40.58 31.17
N ASP A 97 -3.70 40.36 32.01
CA ASP A 97 -4.47 39.10 32.02
C ASP A 97 -5.22 38.90 30.70
N ARG A 98 -5.84 39.97 30.20
CA ARG A 98 -6.50 39.98 28.88
C ARG A 98 -5.53 39.64 27.75
N MET A 99 -4.30 40.18 27.78
CA MET A 99 -3.27 39.88 26.78
C MET A 99 -2.84 38.41 26.82
N TYR A 100 -2.59 37.84 28.01
CA TYR A 100 -2.21 36.43 28.11
C TYR A 100 -3.34 35.47 27.70
N LYS A 101 -4.59 35.81 27.97
CA LYS A 101 -5.76 35.05 27.49
C LYS A 101 -5.90 35.11 25.97
N GLN A 102 -5.74 36.29 25.38
CA GLN A 102 -5.74 36.44 23.91
C GLN A 102 -4.60 35.66 23.26
N LEU A 103 -3.42 35.66 23.88
CA LEU A 103 -2.29 34.83 23.42
C LEU A 103 -2.64 33.34 23.50
N ALA A 104 -3.23 32.88 24.61
CA ALA A 104 -3.61 31.48 24.76
C ALA A 104 -4.70 31.04 23.75
N VAL A 105 -5.69 31.90 23.48
CA VAL A 105 -6.70 31.71 22.44
C VAL A 105 -6.06 31.59 21.06
N SER A 106 -5.18 32.53 20.72
CA SER A 106 -4.52 32.57 19.40
C SER A 106 -3.60 31.36 19.23
N ASN A 107 -2.84 31.00 20.26
CA ASN A 107 -1.93 29.86 20.21
C ASN A 107 -2.68 28.53 20.10
N ALA A 108 -3.79 28.34 20.84
CA ALA A 108 -4.60 27.14 20.75
C ALA A 108 -5.18 26.92 19.35
N LEU A 109 -5.72 27.98 18.73
CA LEU A 109 -6.23 27.91 17.36
C LEU A 109 -5.10 27.72 16.34
N LEU A 110 -3.98 28.43 16.52
CA LEU A 110 -2.82 28.30 15.62
C LEU A 110 -2.30 26.87 15.61
N ILE A 111 -2.05 26.28 16.79
CA ILE A 111 -1.57 24.90 16.91
C ILE A 111 -2.57 23.95 16.29
N PHE A 112 -3.86 24.09 16.61
CA PHE A 112 -4.91 23.25 16.05
C PHE A 112 -4.89 23.24 14.51
N TRP A 113 -4.90 24.42 13.89
CA TRP A 113 -4.94 24.54 12.43
C TRP A 113 -3.61 24.16 11.76
N VAL A 114 -2.47 24.54 12.35
CA VAL A 114 -1.15 24.18 11.81
C VAL A 114 -0.98 22.67 11.81
N ILE A 115 -1.31 22.00 12.91
CA ILE A 115 -1.21 20.53 12.98
C ILE A 115 -2.17 19.87 11.99
N LEU A 116 -3.42 20.35 11.86
CA LEU A 116 -4.33 19.83 10.85
C LEU A 116 -3.81 20.03 9.42
N MET A 117 -3.21 21.18 9.11
CA MET A 117 -2.60 21.43 7.79
C MET A 117 -1.38 20.55 7.54
N VAL A 118 -0.54 20.34 8.56
CA VAL A 118 0.62 19.44 8.49
C VAL A 118 0.13 18.02 8.24
N ILE A 119 -0.84 17.51 8.99
CA ILE A 119 -1.39 16.16 8.77
C ILE A 119 -2.06 16.07 7.40
N ALA A 120 -2.83 17.07 6.98
CA ALA A 120 -3.46 17.06 5.67
C ALA A 120 -2.43 17.02 4.54
N ARG A 121 -1.33 17.79 4.63
CA ARG A 121 -0.27 17.84 3.62
C ARG A 121 0.62 16.60 3.67
N PHE A 122 1.19 16.27 4.83
CA PHE A 122 2.11 15.13 4.99
C PHE A 122 1.41 13.78 5.03
N GLY A 123 0.13 13.73 5.40
CA GLY A 123 -0.68 12.52 5.34
C GLY A 123 -1.26 12.22 3.95
N SER A 124 -1.28 13.18 3.03
CA SER A 124 -1.74 12.96 1.65
C SER A 124 -0.62 12.97 0.63
N ILE A 125 0.25 13.98 0.62
CA ILE A 125 1.19 14.20 -0.49
C ILE A 125 2.34 13.19 -0.50
N PRO A 126 3.18 13.06 0.56
CA PRO A 126 4.25 12.08 0.55
C PRO A 126 3.73 10.67 0.37
N PRO A 127 2.64 10.25 1.04
CA PRO A 127 2.05 8.96 0.73
C PRO A 127 1.65 8.82 -0.75
N ILE A 128 0.98 9.81 -1.38
CA ILE A 128 0.51 9.66 -2.79
C ILE A 128 1.71 9.49 -3.71
N VAL A 129 2.74 10.29 -3.47
CA VAL A 129 3.94 10.27 -4.28
C VAL A 129 4.77 9.02 -4.01
N LEU A 130 4.82 8.52 -2.78
CA LEU A 130 5.65 7.37 -2.41
C LEU A 130 4.87 6.06 -2.63
N TYR A 131 3.78 5.85 -1.91
CA TYR A 131 2.97 4.62 -1.99
C TYR A 131 2.11 4.53 -3.25
N GLY A 132 1.81 5.65 -3.92
CA GLY A 132 1.05 5.64 -5.17
C GLY A 132 1.92 5.56 -6.43
N MET A 133 3.26 5.64 -6.29
CA MET A 133 4.19 5.48 -7.40
C MET A 133 4.39 4.00 -7.72
N ALA A 134 4.22 3.64 -8.99
CA ALA A 134 4.56 2.31 -9.49
C ALA A 134 6.04 2.02 -9.18
N GLY A 135 6.33 0.84 -8.67
CA GLY A 135 7.66 0.42 -8.24
C GLY A 135 7.87 0.43 -6.73
N TYR A 136 7.04 1.15 -5.95
CA TYR A 136 7.27 1.25 -4.51
C TYR A 136 7.27 -0.11 -3.79
N ASP A 137 8.40 -0.44 -3.14
CA ASP A 137 8.59 -1.73 -2.45
C ASP A 137 8.95 -1.56 -0.97
N ASN A 138 8.16 -0.74 -0.26
CA ASN A 138 8.31 -0.52 1.19
C ASN A 138 9.68 0.02 1.63
N TYR A 139 10.41 0.72 0.75
CA TYR A 139 11.69 1.37 1.10
C TYR A 139 11.60 2.46 2.17
N PHE A 140 10.38 2.94 2.48
CA PHE A 140 10.13 3.97 3.47
C PHE A 140 8.99 3.58 4.42
N ASN A 141 9.33 3.10 5.61
CA ASN A 141 8.34 2.61 6.56
C ASN A 141 8.12 3.61 7.70
N LEU A 142 7.03 4.37 7.64
CA LEU A 142 6.67 5.36 8.67
C LEU A 142 6.56 4.76 10.07
N TYR A 143 6.16 3.49 10.18
CA TYR A 143 6.09 2.79 11.44
C TYR A 143 7.50 2.39 11.92
N GLU A 144 8.26 1.62 11.15
CA GLU A 144 9.55 1.09 11.61
C GLU A 144 10.60 2.21 11.79
N ASP A 145 10.64 3.19 10.89
CA ASP A 145 11.70 4.21 10.87
C ASP A 145 11.38 5.45 11.73
N TYR A 146 10.09 5.79 11.93
CA TYR A 146 9.68 7.07 12.52
C TYR A 146 8.70 6.96 13.70
N GLN A 147 8.52 5.77 14.28
CA GLN A 147 7.66 5.50 15.45
C GLN A 147 7.74 6.56 16.56
N ILE A 148 8.96 6.98 16.93
CA ILE A 148 9.19 7.94 18.02
C ILE A 148 8.59 9.32 17.68
N LEU A 149 8.67 9.76 16.43
CA LEU A 149 8.13 11.05 15.98
C LEU A 149 6.61 11.10 16.19
N PHE A 150 5.91 10.03 15.80
CA PHE A 150 4.46 9.90 15.94
C PHE A 150 4.02 9.85 17.41
N ILE A 151 4.81 9.24 18.30
CA ILE A 151 4.55 9.23 19.75
C ILE A 151 4.75 10.62 20.36
N LEU A 152 5.82 11.32 19.97
CA LEU A 152 6.16 12.63 20.52
C LEU A 152 5.19 13.74 20.09
N MET A 153 4.64 13.65 18.88
CA MET A 153 3.81 14.72 18.32
C MET A 153 2.58 15.08 19.20
N PRO A 154 1.70 14.13 19.61
CA PRO A 154 0.60 14.44 20.55
C PRO A 154 1.10 14.96 21.90
N ILE A 155 2.21 14.42 22.42
CA ILE A 155 2.77 14.84 23.72
C ILE A 155 3.20 16.31 23.66
N VAL A 156 3.90 16.71 22.60
CA VAL A 156 4.34 18.09 22.40
C VAL A 156 3.15 19.04 22.27
N ILE A 157 2.12 18.66 21.49
CA ILE A 157 0.89 19.46 21.32
C ILE A 157 0.18 19.66 22.67
N PHE A 158 0.07 18.60 23.47
CA PHE A 158 -0.52 18.65 24.81
C PHE A 158 0.27 19.58 25.75
N MET A 159 1.60 19.46 25.78
CA MET A 159 2.45 20.29 26.62
C MET A 159 2.39 21.76 26.19
N GLN A 160 2.42 22.04 24.88
CA GLN A 160 2.34 23.39 24.34
C GLN A 160 0.98 24.06 24.64
N SER A 161 -0.09 23.27 24.59
CA SER A 161 -1.43 23.69 24.99
C SER A 161 -1.43 24.16 26.46
N TRP A 162 -0.84 23.38 27.36
CA TRP A 162 -0.72 23.74 28.78
C TRP A 162 0.24 24.90 29.08
N ALA A 163 1.31 25.07 28.30
CA ALA A 163 2.24 26.19 28.45
C ALA A 163 1.50 27.53 28.35
N SER A 164 0.55 27.62 27.42
CA SER A 164 -0.32 28.81 27.23
C SER A 164 -1.22 29.05 28.44
N VAL A 165 -1.82 28.00 28.98
CA VAL A 165 -2.71 28.08 30.15
C VAL A 165 -1.94 28.50 31.40
N ARG A 166 -0.70 28.04 31.57
CA ARG A 166 0.17 28.39 32.72
C ARG A 166 0.57 29.85 32.74
N LEU A 167 0.53 30.57 31.61
CA LEU A 167 0.74 32.01 31.58
C LEU A 167 -0.39 32.75 32.32
N VAL A 168 -1.61 32.21 32.27
CA VAL A 168 -2.82 32.80 32.86
C VAL A 168 -3.07 32.29 34.29
N TYR A 169 -3.02 30.96 34.51
CA TYR A 169 -3.40 30.33 35.78
C TYR A 169 -2.29 29.47 36.38
N ARG A 170 -2.38 29.21 37.68
CA ARG A 170 -1.65 28.10 38.34
C ARG A 170 -2.42 26.80 38.13
N SER A 171 -1.86 25.85 37.38
CA SER A 171 -2.59 24.68 36.87
C SER A 171 -1.93 23.31 37.10
N GLU A 172 -0.94 23.20 37.98
CA GLU A 172 -0.11 21.98 38.14
C GLU A 172 -0.92 20.68 38.33
N LYS A 173 -1.92 20.68 39.23
CA LYS A 173 -2.78 19.51 39.45
C LYS A 173 -3.66 19.16 38.24
N TRP A 174 -4.09 20.17 37.48
CA TRP A 174 -4.96 19.99 36.32
C TRP A 174 -4.22 19.44 35.11
N ILE A 175 -2.91 19.73 34.99
CA ILE A 175 -2.06 19.15 33.94
C ILE A 175 -2.07 17.62 34.06
N LEU A 176 -1.75 17.09 35.25
CA LEU A 176 -1.73 15.65 35.49
C LEU A 176 -3.13 15.02 35.29
N LEU A 177 -4.17 15.64 35.85
CA LEU A 177 -5.54 15.14 35.70
C LEU A 177 -5.97 15.07 34.23
N SER A 178 -5.76 16.14 33.48
CA SER A 178 -6.11 16.19 32.05
C SER A 178 -5.29 15.24 31.22
N PHE A 179 -4.03 14.98 31.57
CA PHE A 179 -3.18 14.00 30.88
C PHE A 179 -3.77 12.59 31.00
N VAL A 180 -4.14 12.18 32.22
CA VAL A 180 -4.80 10.88 32.46
C VAL A 180 -6.13 10.81 31.72
N LEU A 181 -6.94 11.87 31.76
CA LEU A 181 -8.21 11.92 31.01
C LEU A 181 -7.99 11.82 29.50
N CYS A 182 -6.96 12.47 28.95
CA CYS A 182 -6.63 12.38 27.52
C CYS A 182 -6.22 10.95 27.14
N ILE A 183 -5.45 10.24 27.98
CA ILE A 183 -5.12 8.83 27.74
C ILE A 183 -6.38 7.97 27.69
N LEU A 184 -7.28 8.13 28.66
CA LEU A 184 -8.55 7.40 28.70
C LEU A 184 -9.41 7.70 27.47
N THR A 185 -9.57 8.98 27.11
CA THR A 185 -10.30 9.40 25.91
C THR A 185 -9.68 8.81 24.65
N ALA A 186 -8.36 8.82 24.50
CA ALA A 186 -7.70 8.24 23.34
C ALA A 186 -7.94 6.73 23.24
N PHE A 187 -7.93 6.01 24.36
CA PHE A 187 -8.23 4.57 24.37
C PHE A 187 -9.69 4.30 23.97
N THR A 188 -10.63 5.08 24.48
CA THR A 188 -12.05 5.00 24.10
C THR A 188 -12.25 5.30 22.61
N LEU A 189 -11.62 6.37 22.10
CA LEU A 189 -11.70 6.76 20.70
C LEU A 189 -11.10 5.69 19.77
N LYS A 190 -9.99 5.06 20.16
CA LYS A 190 -9.40 3.97 19.39
C LYS A 190 -10.39 2.83 19.17
N VAL A 191 -11.16 2.47 20.19
CA VAL A 191 -12.15 1.40 20.10
C VAL A 191 -13.39 1.85 19.32
N SER A 192 -13.85 3.09 19.50
CA SER A 192 -15.10 3.55 18.89
C SER A 192 -14.97 4.03 17.44
N THR A 193 -13.77 4.43 17.00
CA THR A 193 -13.56 5.05 15.67
C THR A 193 -12.68 4.23 14.72
N SER A 194 -12.16 3.08 15.16
CA SER A 194 -11.34 2.21 14.30
C SER A 194 -12.15 1.66 13.12
N VAL A 195 -11.56 1.67 11.93
CA VAL A 195 -12.17 1.11 10.72
C VAL A 195 -11.66 -0.31 10.47
N ASN A 196 -12.55 -1.21 10.05
CA ASN A 196 -12.20 -2.59 9.68
C ASN A 196 -11.51 -2.62 8.31
N GLN A 197 -10.19 -2.80 8.31
CA GLN A 197 -9.37 -2.92 7.10
C GLN A 197 -9.63 -4.21 6.31
N GLY A 198 -10.12 -5.26 6.99
CA GLY A 198 -10.31 -6.59 6.40
C GLY A 198 -11.24 -6.58 5.19
N ARG A 199 -12.20 -5.66 5.13
CA ARG A 199 -13.13 -5.54 3.99
C ARG A 199 -12.41 -5.06 2.72
N LEU A 200 -11.54 -4.06 2.81
CA LEU A 200 -10.79 -3.58 1.65
C LEU A 200 -9.76 -4.63 1.23
N ASN A 201 -9.08 -5.25 2.20
CA ASN A 201 -8.11 -6.32 1.95
C ASN A 201 -8.77 -7.50 1.25
N SER A 202 -9.95 -7.96 1.70
CA SER A 202 -10.62 -9.10 1.07
C SER A 202 -11.08 -8.82 -0.35
N ILE A 203 -11.59 -7.60 -0.62
CA ILE A 203 -11.97 -7.19 -1.99
C ILE A 203 -10.75 -7.18 -2.91
N TYR A 204 -9.61 -6.67 -2.44
CA TYR A 204 -8.37 -6.65 -3.22
C TYR A 204 -7.82 -8.07 -3.44
N LEU A 205 -7.81 -8.92 -2.41
CA LEU A 205 -7.34 -10.31 -2.55
C LEU A 205 -8.24 -11.12 -3.48
N HIS A 206 -9.56 -10.93 -3.40
CA HIS A 206 -10.52 -11.57 -4.31
C HIS A 206 -10.30 -11.14 -5.76
N ARG A 207 -9.85 -9.90 -6.02
CA ARG A 207 -9.52 -9.44 -7.39
C ARG A 207 -8.43 -10.29 -8.04
N PHE A 208 -7.45 -10.77 -7.26
CA PHE A 208 -6.30 -11.54 -7.74
C PHE A 208 -6.35 -13.02 -7.32
N GLU A 209 -7.53 -13.52 -6.94
CA GLU A 209 -7.68 -14.86 -6.40
C GLU A 209 -7.22 -15.94 -7.40
N LYS A 210 -7.56 -15.81 -8.68
CA LYS A 210 -7.12 -16.74 -9.72
C LYS A 210 -5.59 -16.80 -9.84
N ASP A 211 -4.93 -15.64 -9.82
CA ASP A 211 -3.46 -15.56 -9.89
C ASP A 211 -2.83 -16.27 -8.69
N TYR A 212 -3.36 -16.02 -7.50
CA TYR A 212 -2.85 -16.61 -6.26
C TYR A 212 -3.07 -18.11 -6.20
N GLN A 213 -4.24 -18.58 -6.63
CA GLN A 213 -4.54 -20.01 -6.72
C GLN A 213 -3.59 -20.71 -7.69
N TYR A 214 -3.32 -20.14 -8.87
CA TYR A 214 -2.36 -20.71 -9.82
C TYR A 214 -0.94 -20.75 -9.25
N ILE A 215 -0.50 -19.66 -8.60
CA ILE A 215 0.80 -19.63 -7.90
C ILE A 215 0.86 -20.76 -6.86
N ASP A 216 -0.12 -20.85 -5.96
CA ASP A 216 -0.11 -21.82 -4.87
C ASP A 216 -0.20 -23.27 -5.38
N GLN A 217 -0.92 -23.50 -6.49
CA GLN A 217 -0.96 -24.79 -7.20
C GLN A 217 0.41 -25.16 -7.76
N GLU A 218 1.07 -24.26 -8.48
CA GLU A 218 2.39 -24.51 -9.06
C GLU A 218 3.48 -24.68 -7.98
N MET A 219 3.41 -23.94 -6.88
CA MET A 219 4.30 -24.15 -5.72
C MET A 219 4.11 -25.54 -5.12
N SER A 220 2.86 -25.98 -4.97
CA SER A 220 2.53 -27.30 -4.42
C SER A 220 2.96 -28.43 -5.35
N ARG A 221 2.73 -28.27 -6.66
CA ARG A 221 3.15 -29.20 -7.71
C ARG A 221 4.67 -29.32 -7.75
N SER A 222 5.38 -28.21 -7.71
CA SER A 222 6.85 -28.18 -7.72
C SER A 222 7.47 -28.94 -6.54
N LYS A 223 6.88 -28.79 -5.35
CA LYS A 223 7.30 -29.52 -4.16
C LYS A 223 7.03 -31.02 -4.28
N ALA A 224 5.88 -31.41 -4.83
CA ALA A 224 5.45 -32.80 -4.93
C ALA A 224 6.17 -33.57 -6.06
N GLU A 225 6.30 -32.97 -7.25
CA GLU A 225 6.86 -33.61 -8.44
C GLU A 225 8.38 -33.49 -8.52
N TYR A 226 8.94 -32.35 -8.08
CA TYR A 226 10.35 -32.01 -8.29
C TYR A 226 11.15 -31.89 -6.99
N GLY A 227 10.50 -31.92 -5.83
CA GLY A 227 11.17 -31.70 -4.53
C GLY A 227 11.68 -30.26 -4.34
N ILE A 228 11.24 -29.33 -5.19
CA ILE A 228 11.66 -27.93 -5.17
C ILE A 228 10.80 -27.16 -4.16
N GLN A 229 11.44 -26.42 -3.25
CA GLN A 229 10.76 -25.55 -2.30
C GLN A 229 11.22 -24.11 -2.49
N PHE A 230 10.32 -23.29 -3.05
CA PHE A 230 10.54 -21.86 -3.20
C PHE A 230 10.52 -21.16 -1.83
N ASP A 231 11.33 -20.12 -1.70
CA ASP A 231 11.36 -19.28 -0.52
C ASP A 231 10.11 -18.38 -0.45
N ASN A 232 9.70 -18.04 0.77
CA ASN A 232 8.52 -17.21 0.99
C ASN A 232 8.67 -15.81 0.37
N ALA A 233 9.89 -15.30 0.21
CA ALA A 233 10.09 -13.98 -0.41
C ALA A 233 9.78 -14.04 -1.91
N THR A 234 10.25 -15.06 -2.64
CA THR A 234 9.86 -15.32 -4.04
C THR A 234 8.35 -15.43 -4.22
N ILE A 235 7.67 -16.20 -3.36
CA ILE A 235 6.21 -16.36 -3.42
C ILE A 235 5.51 -15.01 -3.18
N ASN A 236 5.97 -14.22 -2.21
CA ASN A 236 5.40 -12.91 -1.94
C ASN A 236 5.64 -11.92 -3.09
N MET A 237 6.80 -11.97 -3.75
CA MET A 237 7.10 -11.16 -4.94
C MET A 237 6.20 -11.55 -6.12
N LEU A 238 5.92 -12.85 -6.30
CA LEU A 238 4.96 -13.35 -7.28
C LEU A 238 3.52 -12.95 -6.97
N LYS A 239 3.16 -12.66 -5.72
CA LYS A 239 1.80 -12.19 -5.36
C LYS A 239 1.66 -10.67 -5.55
N LYS A 240 2.76 -9.92 -5.53
CA LYS A 240 2.78 -8.49 -5.88
C LYS A 240 2.75 -8.28 -7.39
N TRP A 241 2.33 -7.11 -7.84
CA TRP A 241 2.17 -6.80 -9.27
C TRP A 241 2.94 -5.56 -9.71
N TYR A 242 2.95 -4.53 -8.87
CA TYR A 242 3.45 -3.20 -9.23
C TYR A 242 4.75 -2.83 -8.50
N THR A 243 5.29 -3.70 -7.64
CA THR A 243 6.53 -3.41 -6.90
C THR A 243 7.78 -3.63 -7.74
N ASP A 244 8.83 -2.86 -7.46
CA ASP A 244 10.13 -2.99 -8.13
C ASP A 244 10.69 -4.41 -7.95
N SER A 245 10.50 -5.04 -6.79
CA SER A 245 10.89 -6.44 -6.60
C SER A 245 10.19 -7.42 -7.54
N SER A 246 8.88 -7.23 -7.78
CA SER A 246 8.12 -8.09 -8.68
C SER A 246 8.58 -7.89 -10.12
N VAL A 247 8.77 -6.63 -10.53
CA VAL A 247 9.28 -6.27 -11.86
C VAL A 247 10.71 -6.81 -12.08
N ASN A 248 11.60 -6.59 -11.11
CA ASN A 248 12.98 -7.08 -11.17
C ASN A 248 13.04 -8.61 -11.19
N GLN A 249 12.12 -9.30 -10.51
CA GLN A 249 12.00 -10.74 -10.60
C GLN A 249 11.68 -11.17 -12.03
N VAL A 250 10.68 -10.57 -12.69
CA VAL A 250 10.35 -10.86 -14.09
C VAL A 250 11.54 -10.60 -15.02
N VAL A 251 12.22 -9.46 -14.86
CA VAL A 251 13.41 -9.11 -15.66
C VAL A 251 14.54 -10.13 -15.44
N SER A 252 14.81 -10.52 -14.20
CA SER A 252 15.86 -11.50 -13.88
C SER A 252 15.58 -12.88 -14.48
N ILE A 253 14.31 -13.29 -14.54
CA ILE A 253 13.90 -14.56 -15.17
C ILE A 253 14.13 -14.46 -16.68
N LYS A 254 13.68 -13.39 -17.34
CA LYS A 254 13.93 -13.18 -18.78
C LYS A 254 15.43 -13.20 -19.11
N GLU A 255 16.24 -12.47 -18.35
CA GLU A 255 17.69 -12.44 -18.54
C GLU A 255 18.35 -13.81 -18.39
N ALA A 256 17.83 -14.68 -17.51
CA ALA A 256 18.35 -16.03 -17.36
C ALA A 256 18.18 -16.85 -18.65
N PHE A 257 17.06 -16.69 -19.37
CA PHE A 257 16.81 -17.37 -20.65
C PHE A 257 17.68 -16.85 -21.80
N SER A 258 17.97 -15.55 -21.82
CA SER A 258 18.82 -14.93 -22.84
C SER A 258 20.29 -15.35 -22.75
N ARG A 259 20.75 -15.86 -21.59
CA ARG A 259 22.13 -16.32 -21.40
C ARG A 259 22.43 -17.55 -22.25
N ASN A 260 23.71 -17.72 -22.61
CA ASN A 260 24.17 -18.91 -23.34
C ASN A 260 24.52 -20.06 -22.39
N ALA A 261 23.59 -20.38 -21.48
CA ALA A 261 23.74 -21.40 -20.45
C ALA A 261 22.37 -22.06 -20.17
N PRO A 262 22.36 -23.31 -19.68
CA PRO A 262 21.12 -23.98 -19.26
C PRO A 262 20.49 -23.25 -18.06
N VAL A 263 19.19 -22.98 -18.13
CA VAL A 263 18.40 -22.39 -17.03
C VAL A 263 18.02 -23.44 -15.98
N SER A 264 17.85 -23.05 -14.72
CA SER A 264 17.38 -23.99 -13.68
C SER A 264 15.90 -24.32 -13.85
N LEU A 265 15.48 -25.51 -13.43
CA LEU A 265 14.06 -25.93 -13.41
C LEU A 265 13.18 -24.94 -12.62
N GLU A 266 13.68 -24.42 -11.50
CA GLU A 266 13.03 -23.35 -10.73
C GLU A 266 12.72 -22.13 -11.60
N THR A 267 13.69 -21.69 -12.41
CA THR A 267 13.54 -20.51 -13.26
C THR A 267 12.54 -20.77 -14.40
N ILE A 268 12.50 -21.99 -14.94
CA ILE A 268 11.51 -22.40 -15.95
C ILE A 268 10.08 -22.36 -15.37
N ILE A 269 9.89 -22.89 -14.16
CA ILE A 269 8.59 -22.87 -13.48
C ILE A 269 8.16 -21.42 -13.18
N LEU A 270 9.09 -20.58 -12.72
CA LEU A 270 8.82 -19.16 -12.52
C LEU A 270 8.44 -18.45 -13.82
N GLN A 271 9.12 -18.75 -14.94
CA GLN A 271 8.81 -18.22 -16.27
C GLN A 271 7.37 -18.56 -16.69
N LYS A 272 6.94 -19.81 -16.45
CA LYS A 272 5.57 -20.26 -16.70
C LYS A 272 4.55 -19.44 -15.91
N ILE A 273 4.78 -19.26 -14.61
CA ILE A 273 3.90 -18.50 -13.72
C ILE A 273 3.78 -17.03 -14.14
N VAL A 274 4.91 -16.38 -14.47
CA VAL A 274 4.88 -14.96 -14.84
C VAL A 274 4.17 -14.71 -16.17
N ILE A 275 4.25 -15.65 -17.12
CA ILE A 275 3.47 -15.60 -18.38
C ILE A 275 1.98 -15.83 -18.07
N ARG A 276 1.63 -16.87 -17.31
CA ARG A 276 0.23 -17.20 -16.99
C ARG A 276 -0.50 -16.01 -16.37
N ASN A 277 0.12 -15.40 -15.37
CA ASN A 277 -0.47 -14.29 -14.62
C ASN A 277 -0.25 -12.92 -15.28
N PHE A 278 0.34 -12.92 -16.49
CA PHE A 278 0.71 -11.75 -17.26
C PHE A 278 1.41 -10.68 -16.40
N LYS A 279 2.43 -11.07 -15.64
CA LYS A 279 3.15 -10.17 -14.73
C LYS A 279 3.81 -8.99 -15.45
N GLN A 280 3.75 -7.82 -14.83
CA GLN A 280 4.40 -6.62 -15.35
C GLN A 280 5.93 -6.79 -15.36
N GLY A 281 6.55 -6.50 -16.51
CA GLY A 281 8.02 -6.42 -16.63
C GLY A 281 8.53 -4.97 -16.64
N GLY A 282 9.83 -4.83 -16.90
CA GLY A 282 10.50 -3.52 -16.94
C GLY A 282 9.93 -2.59 -18.01
N TRP A 283 9.92 -1.28 -17.72
CA TRP A 283 9.59 -0.26 -18.71
C TRP A 283 10.82 0.04 -19.58
N HIS A 284 10.68 -0.14 -20.90
CA HIS A 284 11.71 0.21 -21.87
C HIS A 284 11.21 1.35 -22.77
N TYR A 285 12.00 2.41 -22.90
CA TYR A 285 11.65 3.63 -23.65
C TYR A 285 11.93 3.50 -25.16
N ASP A 286 12.63 2.45 -25.59
CA ASP A 286 13.16 2.32 -26.95
C ASP A 286 12.50 1.19 -27.77
N ARG A 287 12.48 1.39 -29.10
CA ARG A 287 11.37 0.98 -30.00
C ARG A 287 11.42 -0.45 -30.58
N ARG A 288 11.96 -1.47 -29.90
CA ARG A 288 12.01 -2.85 -30.45
C ARG A 288 11.18 -3.87 -29.65
N PHE A 289 10.51 -4.78 -30.35
CA PHE A 289 9.56 -5.74 -29.77
C PHE A 289 10.20 -6.67 -28.72
N ASP A 290 11.42 -7.14 -28.99
CA ASP A 290 12.25 -7.93 -28.07
C ASP A 290 12.57 -7.19 -26.77
N GLU A 291 12.63 -5.86 -26.82
CA GLU A 291 12.82 -5.01 -25.65
C GLU A 291 11.51 -4.83 -24.86
N TYR A 292 10.32 -4.83 -25.50
CA TYR A 292 9.02 -4.68 -24.80
C TYR A 292 8.42 -5.98 -24.24
N TRP A 293 8.70 -7.14 -24.83
CA TRP A 293 8.18 -8.41 -24.32
C TRP A 293 8.82 -8.73 -22.96
N PRO A 294 8.07 -8.80 -21.86
CA PRO A 294 8.66 -8.90 -20.52
C PRO A 294 9.19 -10.30 -20.19
N TYR A 295 8.92 -11.29 -21.03
CA TYR A 295 9.18 -12.70 -20.80
C TYR A 295 10.29 -13.23 -21.73
N ALA A 296 10.73 -14.47 -21.51
CA ALA A 296 11.61 -15.16 -22.44
C ALA A 296 11.00 -15.20 -23.85
N LEU A 297 11.80 -15.03 -24.89
CA LEU A 297 11.31 -15.12 -26.27
C LEU A 297 11.16 -16.60 -26.70
N PRO A 298 10.24 -16.92 -27.64
CA PRO A 298 10.07 -18.29 -28.14
C PRO A 298 11.38 -18.92 -28.62
N ASN A 299 12.24 -18.13 -29.28
CA ASN A 299 13.53 -18.61 -29.77
C ASN A 299 14.52 -18.91 -28.64
N GLU A 300 14.45 -18.18 -27.52
CA GLU A 300 15.25 -18.45 -26.33
C GLU A 300 14.76 -19.72 -25.64
N ILE A 301 13.44 -19.94 -25.58
CA ILE A 301 12.85 -21.17 -25.05
C ILE A 301 13.26 -22.37 -25.92
N LEU A 302 13.20 -22.27 -27.26
CA LEU A 302 13.69 -23.30 -28.18
C LEU A 302 15.16 -23.64 -27.94
N LYS A 303 15.99 -22.62 -27.71
CA LYS A 303 17.39 -22.82 -27.38
C LYS A 303 17.56 -23.57 -26.06
N GLN A 304 16.77 -23.25 -25.03
CA GLN A 304 16.77 -23.97 -23.77
C GLN A 304 16.32 -25.43 -23.93
N ILE A 305 15.28 -25.72 -24.73
CA ILE A 305 14.83 -27.08 -25.04
C ILE A 305 15.97 -27.94 -25.63
N ARG A 306 16.87 -27.32 -26.41
CA ARG A 306 18.02 -28.01 -27.00
C ARG A 306 19.16 -28.30 -26.02
N PHE A 307 19.21 -27.62 -24.88
CA PHE A 307 20.23 -27.89 -23.84
C PHE A 307 19.91 -29.14 -23.02
N PHE A 308 18.64 -29.50 -22.88
CA PHE A 308 18.20 -30.58 -21.99
C PHE A 308 17.87 -31.88 -22.75
N ALA A 309 17.89 -32.99 -22.01
CA ALA A 309 17.47 -34.28 -22.55
C ALA A 309 15.95 -34.29 -22.79
N VAL A 310 15.50 -34.93 -23.86
CA VAL A 310 14.08 -34.93 -24.30
C VAL A 310 13.10 -35.28 -23.18
N ASN A 311 13.43 -36.29 -22.35
CA ASN A 311 12.57 -36.78 -21.27
C ASN A 311 12.85 -36.12 -19.91
N SER A 312 13.58 -35.01 -19.89
CA SER A 312 13.88 -34.26 -18.66
C SER A 312 12.67 -33.47 -18.19
N ASN A 313 12.60 -33.19 -16.88
CA ASN A 313 11.55 -32.34 -16.30
C ASN A 313 11.64 -30.92 -16.87
N GLU A 314 12.86 -30.44 -17.13
CA GLU A 314 13.15 -29.15 -17.76
C GLU A 314 12.53 -29.07 -19.16
N THR A 315 12.71 -30.10 -19.98
CA THR A 315 12.11 -30.11 -21.33
C THR A 315 10.58 -30.08 -21.25
N LYS A 316 9.98 -30.90 -20.37
CA LYS A 316 8.53 -30.91 -20.17
C LYS A 316 8.01 -29.52 -19.77
N GLU A 317 8.62 -28.89 -18.76
CA GLU A 317 8.20 -27.57 -18.29
C GLU A 317 8.47 -26.45 -19.31
N LEU A 318 9.49 -26.57 -20.17
CA LEU A 318 9.73 -25.64 -21.28
C LEU A 318 8.63 -25.73 -22.36
N PHE A 319 8.06 -26.91 -22.59
CA PHE A 319 6.87 -27.05 -23.45
C PHE A 319 5.63 -26.44 -22.80
N ASP A 320 5.45 -26.60 -21.48
CA ASP A 320 4.37 -25.92 -20.75
C ASP A 320 4.53 -24.39 -20.83
N VAL A 321 5.76 -23.85 -20.79
CA VAL A 321 6.04 -22.42 -21.02
C VAL A 321 5.60 -21.99 -22.43
N LEU A 322 5.92 -22.74 -23.47
CA LEU A 322 5.46 -22.45 -24.84
C LEU A 322 3.93 -22.50 -24.95
N ALA A 323 3.28 -23.44 -24.26
CA ALA A 323 1.82 -23.52 -24.21
C ALA A 323 1.21 -22.26 -23.58
N GLU A 324 1.78 -21.75 -22.48
CA GLU A 324 1.31 -20.51 -21.86
C GLU A 324 1.50 -19.28 -22.75
N GLU A 325 2.59 -19.22 -23.54
CA GLU A 325 2.78 -18.14 -24.52
C GLU A 325 1.73 -18.21 -25.64
N ILE A 326 1.42 -19.41 -26.16
CA ILE A 326 0.37 -19.60 -27.16
C ILE A 326 -0.99 -19.23 -26.59
N ASP A 327 -1.32 -19.68 -25.39
CA ASP A 327 -2.58 -19.36 -24.70
C ASP A 327 -2.73 -17.85 -24.46
N LEU A 328 -1.63 -17.15 -24.14
CA LEU A 328 -1.65 -15.70 -23.95
C LEU A 328 -1.92 -14.97 -25.27
N VAL A 329 -1.34 -15.44 -26.37
CA VAL A 329 -1.60 -14.91 -27.71
C VAL A 329 -3.04 -15.21 -28.15
N ASN A 330 -3.56 -16.41 -27.89
CA ASN A 330 -4.93 -16.80 -28.21
C ASN A 330 -5.96 -16.03 -27.38
N ALA A 331 -5.66 -15.74 -26.12
CA ALA A 331 -6.52 -14.93 -25.25
C ALA A 331 -6.67 -13.48 -25.73
N SER A 332 -5.82 -13.01 -26.66
CA SER A 332 -5.89 -11.66 -27.21
C SER A 332 -7.25 -11.37 -27.84
N LYS A 333 -7.81 -10.20 -27.52
CA LYS A 333 -9.05 -9.72 -28.13
C LYS A 333 -8.81 -8.38 -28.81
N GLU A 334 -9.60 -8.08 -29.84
CA GLU A 334 -9.55 -6.77 -30.50
C GLU A 334 -9.87 -5.63 -29.52
N ASP A 335 -9.30 -4.46 -29.80
CA ASP A 335 -9.27 -3.28 -28.90
C ASP A 335 -10.68 -2.74 -28.50
N ASN A 336 -11.75 -3.19 -29.17
CA ASN A 336 -13.13 -2.74 -28.97
C ASN A 336 -14.05 -3.76 -28.27
N VAL A 337 -13.53 -4.88 -27.74
CA VAL A 337 -14.36 -5.87 -27.05
C VAL A 337 -14.75 -5.37 -25.65
N ASP A 338 -16.04 -5.47 -25.30
CA ASP A 338 -16.49 -5.19 -23.94
C ASP A 338 -15.93 -6.24 -22.97
N LEU A 339 -15.04 -5.79 -22.09
CA LEU A 339 -14.36 -6.60 -21.09
C LEU A 339 -14.98 -6.47 -19.69
N SER A 340 -16.17 -5.86 -19.57
CA SER A 340 -16.83 -5.59 -18.28
C SER A 340 -17.18 -6.86 -17.48
N GLY A 341 -17.41 -7.99 -18.16
CA GLY A 341 -17.71 -9.30 -17.55
C GLY A 341 -16.50 -10.19 -17.22
N TYR A 342 -15.29 -9.75 -17.54
CA TYR A 342 -14.06 -10.52 -17.32
C TYR A 342 -13.44 -10.14 -15.97
N ASP A 343 -12.79 -11.10 -15.32
CA ASP A 343 -11.94 -10.78 -14.17
C ASP A 343 -10.67 -10.02 -14.57
N ASP A 344 -9.96 -9.50 -13.57
CA ASP A 344 -8.81 -8.63 -13.81
C ASP A 344 -7.67 -9.35 -14.56
N THR A 345 -7.47 -10.64 -14.33
CA THR A 345 -6.45 -11.44 -15.00
C THR A 345 -6.78 -11.64 -16.47
N ASP A 346 -8.00 -12.06 -16.77
CA ASP A 346 -8.45 -12.27 -18.15
C ASP A 346 -8.48 -10.95 -18.92
N ARG A 347 -8.86 -9.84 -18.27
CA ARG A 347 -8.79 -8.49 -18.86
C ARG A 347 -7.36 -8.09 -19.24
N ARG A 348 -6.39 -8.37 -18.36
CA ARG A 348 -4.98 -8.05 -18.60
C ARG A 348 -4.41 -8.91 -19.72
N ARG A 349 -4.66 -10.22 -19.70
CA ARG A 349 -4.27 -11.16 -20.76
C ARG A 349 -4.84 -10.75 -22.12
N ALA A 350 -6.13 -10.41 -22.18
CA ALA A 350 -6.80 -10.02 -23.42
C ALA A 350 -6.22 -8.74 -24.04
N LYS A 351 -5.98 -7.71 -23.23
CA LYS A 351 -5.38 -6.43 -23.68
C LYS A 351 -3.94 -6.59 -24.14
N ALA A 352 -3.15 -7.34 -23.38
CA ALA A 352 -1.73 -7.52 -23.68
C ALA A 352 -1.50 -8.34 -24.94
N GLY A 353 -2.28 -9.40 -25.10
CA GLY A 353 -2.20 -10.27 -26.26
C GLY A 353 -2.39 -9.47 -27.56
N PHE A 354 -3.24 -8.42 -27.57
CA PHE A 354 -3.44 -7.58 -28.76
C PHE A 354 -2.16 -6.81 -29.18
N ILE A 355 -1.48 -6.17 -28.21
CA ILE A 355 -0.28 -5.36 -28.46
C ILE A 355 0.86 -6.24 -29.01
N TYR A 356 1.01 -7.45 -28.48
CA TYR A 356 2.14 -8.33 -28.78
C TYR A 356 1.81 -9.44 -29.78
N LYS A 357 0.55 -9.58 -30.24
CA LYS A 357 0.06 -10.73 -31.03
C LYS A 357 0.95 -11.04 -32.22
N ARG A 358 1.13 -10.06 -33.12
CA ARG A 358 1.68 -10.32 -34.47
C ARG A 358 3.16 -10.70 -34.47
N PRO A 359 4.06 -10.03 -33.73
CA PRO A 359 5.46 -10.42 -33.70
C PRO A 359 5.68 -11.72 -32.92
N LEU A 360 4.95 -11.92 -31.81
CA LEU A 360 5.07 -13.11 -30.98
C LEU A 360 4.55 -14.36 -31.72
N MET A 361 3.38 -14.26 -32.36
CA MET A 361 2.79 -15.35 -33.15
C MET A 361 3.74 -15.84 -34.25
N ARG A 362 4.42 -14.92 -34.94
CA ARG A 362 5.41 -15.28 -35.97
C ARG A 362 6.58 -16.07 -35.40
N GLN A 363 7.08 -15.69 -34.21
CA GLN A 363 8.16 -16.43 -33.55
C GLN A 363 7.69 -17.79 -33.03
N LEU A 364 6.51 -17.85 -32.40
CA LEU A 364 5.91 -19.10 -31.92
C LEU A 364 5.67 -20.10 -33.07
N LYS A 365 5.19 -19.64 -34.22
CA LYS A 365 5.03 -20.46 -35.43
C LYS A 365 6.37 -21.03 -35.91
N ALA A 366 7.38 -20.18 -36.05
CA ALA A 366 8.72 -20.62 -36.47
C ALA A 366 9.33 -21.64 -35.50
N VAL A 367 9.13 -21.46 -34.19
CA VAL A 367 9.58 -22.41 -33.16
C VAL A 367 8.80 -23.72 -33.24
N LYS A 368 7.47 -23.68 -33.36
CA LYS A 368 6.63 -24.87 -33.52
C LYS A 368 7.02 -25.66 -34.77
N ASP A 369 7.21 -24.98 -35.90
CA ASP A 369 7.65 -25.61 -37.16
C ASP A 369 9.03 -26.24 -37.02
N SER A 370 9.98 -25.56 -36.34
CA SER A 370 11.30 -26.12 -36.06
C SER A 370 11.27 -27.35 -35.15
N LEU A 371 10.33 -27.41 -34.19
CA LEU A 371 10.17 -28.55 -33.29
C LEU A 371 9.44 -29.71 -33.97
N LEU A 372 8.51 -29.44 -34.90
CA LEU A 372 7.83 -30.46 -35.71
C LEU A 372 8.78 -31.20 -36.65
N GLN A 373 9.81 -30.53 -37.15
CA GLN A 373 10.82 -31.14 -38.02
C GLN A 373 11.77 -32.10 -37.28
N ASP A 374 11.74 -32.09 -35.95
CA ASP A 374 12.62 -32.90 -35.11
C ASP A 374 11.80 -33.99 -34.41
N ASP A 375 11.85 -35.21 -34.97
CA ASP A 375 10.99 -36.35 -34.57
C ASP A 375 11.02 -36.64 -33.06
N LYS A 376 12.11 -36.32 -32.36
CA LYS A 376 12.24 -36.54 -30.91
C LYS A 376 11.27 -35.70 -30.08
N TYR A 377 10.77 -34.58 -30.60
CA TYR A 377 9.82 -33.69 -29.91
C TYR A 377 8.38 -33.86 -30.39
N ALA A 378 8.12 -34.77 -31.35
CA ALA A 378 6.82 -34.90 -32.00
C ALA A 378 5.65 -35.20 -31.04
N SER A 379 5.90 -35.88 -29.90
CA SER A 379 4.88 -36.09 -28.88
C SER A 379 4.49 -34.81 -28.16
N TYR A 380 5.49 -34.01 -27.74
CA TYR A 380 5.26 -32.77 -27.01
C TYR A 380 4.57 -31.70 -27.86
N VAL A 381 4.92 -31.61 -29.15
CA VAL A 381 4.33 -30.61 -30.04
C VAL A 381 2.84 -30.87 -30.30
N LYS A 382 2.38 -32.13 -30.23
CA LYS A 382 0.96 -32.49 -30.36
C LYS A 382 0.12 -31.99 -29.18
N ASP A 383 0.74 -31.83 -28.02
CA ASP A 383 0.08 -31.37 -26.80
C ASP A 383 0.04 -29.83 -26.71
N LEU A 384 0.74 -29.12 -27.59
CA LEU A 384 0.69 -27.65 -27.65
C LEU A 384 -0.66 -27.15 -28.20
N PRO A 385 -1.22 -26.07 -27.64
CA PRO A 385 -2.45 -25.47 -28.16
C PRO A 385 -2.35 -25.08 -29.64
N GLU A 386 -3.49 -25.09 -30.33
CA GLU A 386 -3.60 -24.52 -31.67
C GLU A 386 -3.55 -22.98 -31.60
N MET A 387 -2.93 -22.33 -32.59
CA MET A 387 -2.83 -20.87 -32.64
C MET A 387 -4.04 -20.29 -33.36
N GLU A 388 -4.84 -19.45 -32.68
CA GLU A 388 -6.09 -18.88 -33.20
C GLU A 388 -5.86 -17.51 -33.89
N GLY A 389 -6.45 -17.32 -35.08
CA GLY A 389 -6.57 -16.02 -35.76
C GLY A 389 -5.63 -15.79 -36.95
N GLU A 390 -5.60 -16.72 -37.91
CA GLU A 390 -4.78 -16.65 -39.12
C GLU A 390 -5.63 -16.53 -40.41
N ASP A 391 -6.58 -15.59 -40.42
CA ASP A 391 -7.11 -15.02 -41.67
C ASP A 391 -6.62 -13.58 -41.84
#